data_AF-A0A356TJY9-F1
#
_entry.id   AF-A0A356TJY9-F1
#
_cell.length_a   1.000
_cell.length_b   1.000
_cell.length_c   1.000
_cell.angle_alpha   90.00
_cell.angle_beta   90.00
_cell.angle_gamma   90.00
#
_symmetry.space_group_name_H-M   'P 1'
#
loop_
_entity.id
_entity.type
_entity.pdbx_description
1 polymer ?
#
loop_
_entity_poly.entity_id
_entity_poly.type
_entity_poly.pdbx_seq_one_letter_code
_entity_poly.pdbx_strand_id
1 'polypeptide(L)'
;MKMFLTRLGFGSKAVVTGDVTQTDLPTNRKSGLADAVTLLKDVDGIALCRFTDADVVRHPLVARIVRAYDVREEHRQAERQAAKDAKAAKAAAEAGELEEDDD
;
A
#
# COMPACT_ATOMS: atom_id res chain seq x y z
N MET A 1 2.85 -15.57 6.25
CA MET A 1 4.27 -15.86 5.95
C MET A 1 4.95 -16.81 6.92
N LYS A 2 4.72 -16.74 8.24
CA LYS A 2 5.32 -17.61 9.26
C LYS A 2 5.42 -19.10 8.87
N MET A 3 4.30 -19.71 8.45
CA MET A 3 4.26 -21.15 8.08
C MET A 3 5.24 -21.57 6.97
N PHE A 4 5.58 -20.67 6.05
CA PHE A 4 6.53 -20.96 4.98
C PHE A 4 7.97 -20.75 5.43
N LEU A 5 8.27 -19.59 6.01
CA LEU A 5 9.63 -19.20 6.38
C LEU A 5 10.23 -20.12 7.46
N THR A 6 9.40 -20.69 8.34
CA THR A 6 9.86 -21.64 9.36
C THR A 6 10.18 -23.03 8.82
N ARG A 7 10.03 -23.28 7.51
CA ARG A 7 10.38 -24.56 6.87
C ARG A 7 11.77 -24.56 6.24
N LEU A 8 12.52 -23.47 6.33
CA LEU A 8 13.88 -23.41 5.80
C LEU A 8 14.81 -24.30 6.63
N GLY A 9 15.44 -25.26 5.95
CA GLY A 9 16.46 -26.15 6.52
C GLY A 9 17.88 -25.60 6.36
N PHE A 10 18.85 -26.28 6.97
CA PHE A 10 20.26 -25.92 6.83
C PHE A 10 20.73 -25.93 5.37
N GLY A 11 21.56 -24.95 5.02
CA GLY A 11 22.09 -24.80 3.65
C GLY A 11 21.07 -24.41 2.58
N SER A 12 19.79 -24.24 2.95
CA SER A 12 18.75 -23.79 2.02
C SER A 12 18.75 -22.27 1.85
N LYS A 13 18.26 -21.81 0.70
CA LYS A 13 17.96 -20.41 0.41
C LYS A 13 16.56 -20.32 -0.18
N ALA A 14 15.83 -19.26 0.16
CA ALA A 14 14.54 -18.97 -0.44
C ALA A 14 14.46 -17.50 -0.84
N VAL A 15 13.73 -17.25 -1.92
CA VAL A 15 13.38 -15.91 -2.38
C VAL A 15 11.86 -15.84 -2.42
N VAL A 16 11.30 -14.83 -1.77
CA VAL A 16 9.86 -14.57 -1.79
C VAL A 16 9.67 -13.26 -2.54
N THR A 17 8.93 -13.32 -3.65
CA THR A 17 8.62 -12.14 -4.47
C THR A 17 7.14 -11.80 -4.34
N GLY A 18 6.80 -10.52 -4.45
CA GLY A 18 5.43 -10.07 -4.54
C GLY A 18 5.31 -8.55 -4.56
N ASP A 19 4.12 -8.07 -4.91
CA ASP A 19 3.76 -6.66 -4.90
C ASP A 19 2.81 -6.40 -3.72
N VAL A 20 3.22 -5.52 -2.80
CA VAL A 20 2.45 -5.20 -1.59
C VAL A 20 1.17 -4.43 -1.90
N THR A 21 1.05 -3.81 -3.07
CA THR A 21 -0.15 -3.08 -3.51
C THR A 21 -1.21 -4.02 -4.07
N GLN A 22 -0.82 -5.24 -4.48
CA GLN A 22 -1.71 -6.22 -5.08
C GLN A 22 -2.15 -7.25 -4.04
N THR A 23 -3.15 -6.87 -3.24
CA THR A 23 -3.74 -7.76 -2.24
C THR A 23 -5.14 -8.19 -2.67
N ASP A 24 -5.28 -9.44 -3.09
CA ASP A 24 -6.58 -10.06 -3.35
C ASP A 24 -7.09 -10.77 -2.08
N LEU A 25 -7.25 -9.99 -1.00
CA LEU A 25 -7.69 -10.50 0.29
C LEU A 25 -9.10 -9.96 0.61
N PRO A 26 -9.94 -10.76 1.29
CA PRO A 26 -11.21 -10.26 1.82
C PRO A 26 -11.00 -9.05 2.72
N THR A 27 -12.00 -8.18 2.79
CA THR A 27 -11.99 -6.98 3.63
C THR A 27 -11.58 -7.32 5.06
N ASN A 28 -10.71 -6.51 5.66
CA ASN A 28 -10.13 -6.67 7.01
C ASN A 28 -9.11 -7.80 7.20
N ARG A 29 -8.64 -8.47 6.14
CA ARG A 29 -7.47 -9.36 6.24
C ARG A 29 -6.17 -8.60 5.96
N LYS A 30 -5.22 -8.71 6.89
CA LYS A 30 -3.86 -8.20 6.71
C LYS A 30 -3.09 -9.03 5.67
N SER A 31 -2.34 -8.37 4.80
CA SER A 31 -1.42 -9.02 3.86
C SER A 31 -0.29 -9.70 4.59
N GLY A 32 -0.10 -11.00 4.34
CA GLY A 32 1.02 -11.75 4.92
C GLY A 32 2.38 -11.24 4.44
N LEU A 33 2.47 -10.73 3.22
CA LEU A 33 3.71 -10.16 2.68
C LEU A 33 4.03 -8.81 3.33
N ALA A 34 3.05 -7.91 3.43
CA ALA A 34 3.24 -6.61 4.07
C ALA A 34 3.60 -6.76 5.57
N ASP A 35 2.96 -7.71 6.26
CA ASP A 35 3.26 -8.07 7.64
C ASP A 35 4.70 -8.59 7.79
N ALA A 36 5.12 -9.53 6.92
CA ALA A 36 6.47 -10.08 6.95
C ALA A 36 7.55 -9.04 6.68
N VAL A 37 7.35 -8.14 5.71
CA VAL A 37 8.27 -7.04 5.39
C VAL A 37 8.47 -6.13 6.61
N THR A 38 7.43 -5.92 7.41
CA THR A 38 7.51 -5.08 8.62
C THR A 38 8.18 -5.81 9.77
N LEU A 39 7.82 -7.07 10.01
CA LEU A 39 8.31 -7.88 11.13
C LEU A 39 9.75 -8.35 10.96
N LEU A 40 10.21 -8.57 9.73
CA LEU A 40 11.49 -9.23 9.46
C LEU A 40 12.60 -8.27 9.05
N LYS A 41 12.35 -6.95 9.09
CA LYS A 41 13.29 -5.93 8.62
C LYS A 41 14.64 -5.92 9.34
N ASP A 42 14.66 -6.34 10.61
CA ASP A 42 15.84 -6.35 11.49
C ASP A 42 16.31 -7.78 11.83
N VAL A 43 15.84 -8.79 11.08
CA VAL A 43 16.19 -10.19 11.33
C VAL A 43 17.45 -10.56 10.54
N ASP A 44 18.50 -10.96 11.27
CA ASP A 44 19.76 -11.41 10.67
C ASP A 44 19.56 -12.55 9.68
N GLY A 45 20.23 -12.45 8.53
CA GLY A 45 20.14 -13.44 7.45
C GLY A 45 18.96 -13.25 6.50
N ILE A 46 18.12 -12.22 6.69
CA ILE A 46 17.03 -11.85 5.76
C ILE A 46 17.37 -10.51 5.10
N ALA A 47 17.31 -10.48 3.76
CA ALA A 47 17.45 -9.25 2.99
C ALA A 47 16.10 -8.86 2.38
N LEU A 48 15.72 -7.58 2.52
CA LEU A 48 14.53 -7.01 1.88
C LEU A 48 14.95 -6.18 0.67
N CYS A 49 14.81 -6.75 -0.53
CA CYS A 49 15.07 -6.05 -1.78
C CYS A 49 13.79 -5.41 -2.30
N ARG A 50 13.73 -4.07 -2.34
CA ARG A 50 12.61 -3.32 -2.91
C ARG A 50 12.97 -2.86 -4.31
N PHE A 51 12.17 -3.25 -5.28
CA PHE A 51 12.27 -2.74 -6.64
C PHE A 51 11.38 -1.50 -6.80
N THR A 52 11.85 -0.60 -7.64
CA THR A 52 11.18 0.62 -8.06
C THR A 52 10.88 0.54 -9.56
N ASP A 53 10.17 1.53 -10.11
CA ASP A 53 9.94 1.60 -11.56
C ASP A 53 11.22 1.67 -12.38
N ALA A 54 12.32 2.17 -11.79
CA ALA A 54 13.63 2.22 -12.43
C ALA A 54 14.23 0.81 -12.68
N ASP A 55 13.81 -0.17 -11.89
CA ASP A 55 14.30 -1.56 -12.00
C ASP A 55 13.50 -2.39 -13.03
N VAL A 56 12.43 -1.82 -13.61
CA VAL A 56 11.54 -2.56 -14.50
C VAL A 56 11.82 -2.27 -15.97
N VAL A 57 12.39 -3.24 -16.67
CA VAL A 57 12.53 -3.19 -18.13
C VAL A 57 11.20 -3.57 -18.77
N ARG A 58 10.51 -2.58 -19.35
CA ARG A 58 9.24 -2.79 -20.07
C ARG A 58 9.39 -2.45 -21.54
N HIS A 59 8.64 -3.17 -22.37
CA HIS A 59 8.48 -2.76 -23.76
C HIS A 59 7.88 -1.33 -23.82
N PRO A 60 8.35 -0.43 -24.71
CA PRO A 60 7.91 0.97 -24.72
C PRO A 60 6.39 1.16 -24.82
N LEU A 61 5.70 0.28 -25.56
CA LEU A 61 4.23 0.30 -25.63
C LEU A 61 3.58 0.02 -24.27
N VAL A 62 4.08 -0.96 -23.52
CA VAL A 62 3.54 -1.33 -22.20
C VAL A 62 3.76 -0.19 -21.21
N ALA A 63 4.92 0.45 -21.23
CA ALA A 63 5.18 1.63 -20.39
C ALA A 63 4.19 2.77 -20.64
N ARG A 64 3.85 3.05 -21.92
CA ARG A 64 2.82 4.05 -22.26
C ARG A 64 1.43 3.66 -21.77
N ILE A 65 1.05 2.38 -21.90
CA ILE A 65 -0.23 1.87 -21.40
C ILE A 65 -0.32 2.06 -19.90
N VAL A 66 0.69 1.63 -19.14
CA VAL A 66 0.68 1.74 -17.67
C VAL A 66 0.60 3.21 -17.23
N ARG A 67 1.41 4.10 -17.82
CA ARG A 67 1.35 5.54 -17.54
C ARG A 67 -0.05 6.12 -17.75
N ALA A 68 -0.77 5.69 -18.78
CA ALA A 68 -2.13 6.16 -19.03
C ALA A 68 -3.12 5.73 -17.93
N TYR A 69 -2.95 4.52 -17.37
CA TYR A 69 -3.74 4.08 -16.22
C TYR A 69 -3.34 4.80 -14.93
N ASP A 70 -2.05 5.01 -14.68
CA ASP A 70 -1.55 5.69 -13.48
C ASP A 70 -2.11 7.10 -13.38
N VAL A 71 -2.06 7.89 -14.47
CA VAL A 71 -2.64 9.24 -14.54
C VAL A 71 -4.13 9.24 -14.21
N ARG A 72 -4.88 8.22 -14.66
CA ARG A 72 -6.31 8.10 -14.35
C ARG A 72 -6.54 7.81 -12.87
N GLU A 73 -5.72 6.95 -12.27
CA GLU A 73 -5.84 6.62 -10.85
C GLU A 73 -5.41 7.79 -9.96
N GLU A 74 -4.37 8.54 -10.32
CA GLU A 74 -3.98 9.79 -9.63
C GLU A 74 -5.13 10.80 -9.60
N HIS A 75 -5.78 11.03 -10.75
CA HIS A 75 -6.93 11.93 -10.83
C HIS A 75 -8.09 11.47 -9.92
N ARG A 76 -8.41 10.17 -9.95
CA ARG A 76 -9.44 9.58 -9.07
C ARG A 76 -9.09 9.71 -7.59
N GLN A 77 -7.82 9.57 -7.24
CA GLN A 77 -7.37 9.73 -5.85
C GLN A 77 -7.48 11.19 -5.40
N ALA A 78 -7.08 12.14 -6.25
CA ALA A 78 -7.21 13.57 -5.97
C ALA A 78 -8.69 13.98 -5.78
N GLU A 79 -9.59 13.52 -6.66
CA GLU A 79 -11.04 13.76 -6.52
C GLU A 79 -11.59 13.16 -5.21
N ARG A 80 -11.20 11.92 -4.88
CA ARG A 80 -11.62 11.27 -3.62
C ARG A 80 -11.10 12.01 -2.40
N GLN A 81 -9.88 12.52 -2.45
CA GLN A 81 -9.28 13.26 -1.34
C GLN A 81 -9.99 14.61 -1.17
N ALA A 82 -10.19 15.35 -2.26
CA ALA A 82 -10.95 16.61 -2.23
C ALA A 82 -12.38 16.42 -1.68
N ALA A 83 -13.07 15.33 -2.06
CA ALA A 83 -14.38 15.00 -1.53
C ALA A 83 -14.35 14.66 -0.02
N LYS A 84 -13.31 13.97 0.46
CA LYS A 84 -13.12 13.70 1.89
C LYS A 84 -12.83 14.98 2.67
N ASP A 85 -11.97 15.83 2.14
CA ASP A 85 -11.57 17.09 2.77
C ASP A 85 -12.76 18.07 2.84
N ALA A 86 -13.55 18.18 1.77
CA ALA A 86 -14.79 18.96 1.77
C ALA A 86 -15.81 18.43 2.79
N LYS A 87 -15.96 17.11 2.91
CA LYS A 87 -16.84 16.49 3.90
C LYS A 87 -16.35 16.72 5.34
N ALA A 88 -15.03 16.64 5.57
CA ALA A 88 -14.43 16.91 6.87
C ALA A 88 -14.57 18.38 7.27
N ALA A 89 -14.34 19.32 6.33
CA ALA A 89 -14.52 20.75 6.57
C ALA A 89 -15.98 21.10 6.91
N LYS A 90 -16.95 20.51 6.20
CA LYS A 90 -18.38 20.67 6.51
C LYS A 90 -18.74 20.14 7.89
N ALA A 91 -18.24 18.95 8.25
CA ALA A 91 -18.49 18.37 9.58
C ALA A 91 -17.85 19.17 10.72
N ALA A 92 -16.71 19.82 10.48
CA ALA A 92 -16.07 20.70 11.47
C ALA A 92 -16.83 22.02 11.66
N ALA A 93 -17.40 22.59 10.59
CA ALA A 93 -18.24 23.79 10.68
C ALA A 93 -19.56 23.51 11.43
N GLU A 94 -20.23 22.40 11.15
CA GLU A 94 -21.46 21.97 11.83
C GLU A 94 -21.23 21.63 13.33
N ALA A 95 -20.01 21.30 13.74
CA ALA A 95 -19.67 21.05 15.14
C ALA A 95 -19.34 22.32 15.93
N GLY A 96 -18.87 23.39 15.27
CA GLY A 96 -18.57 24.67 15.91
C GLY A 96 -19.80 25.54 16.18
N GLU A 97 -20.88 25.37 15.42
CA GLU A 97 -22.14 26.11 15.62
C GLU A 97 -22.95 25.66 16.86
N LEU A 98 -22.60 24.53 17.49
CA LEU A 98 -23.30 23.99 18.66
C LEU A 98 -22.73 24.46 20.02
N GLU A 99 -21.63 25.21 20.04
CA GLU A 99 -21.00 25.72 21.28
C GLU A 99 -21.28 27.22 21.56
N GLU A 100 -21.94 27.97 20.66
CA GLU A 100 -22.21 29.42 20.83
C GLU A 100 -23.62 29.76 21.36
N ASP A 101 -24.52 28.78 21.56
CA ASP A 101 -25.94 29.00 21.92
C ASP A 101 -26.25 28.91 23.43
N ASP A 102 -25.24 28.80 24.32
CA ASP A 102 -25.41 28.44 25.75
C ASP A 102 -24.97 29.56 26.76
N ASP A 103 -25.16 30.85 26.44
CA ASP A 103 -24.95 32.02 27.34
C ASP A 103 -26.23 32.85 27.58
#